data_AF-A0A7Z9QUW5-F1
#
_entry.id   AF-A0A7Z9QUW5-F1
#
_cell.length_a   1.000
_cell.length_b   1.000
_cell.length_c   1.000
_cell.angle_alpha   90.00
_cell.angle_beta   90.00
_cell.angle_gamma   90.00
#
_symmetry.space_group_name_H-M   'P 1'
#
loop_
_entity.id
_entity.type
_entity.pdbx_description
1 polymer ?
#
loop_
_entity_poly.entity_id
_entity_poly.type
_entity_poly.pdbx_seq_one_letter_code
_entity_poly.pdbx_strand_id
1 'polypeptide(L)'
;MNGMNLLNGTYQTGGVYDQVQPGTYDENGNADDLRGHWRIQIGADNDVDSQHEFSIMNATDVGLGIKDNDVLTVDKARTAVTALDEAIDEVNWERSYIGSEQNKLQFTMSNLTSTVNSIETARSNIEDVDYALEMSELAKNQILVQPGTAMLAQANMVSQNILQLLSN
;
A
#
# COMPACT_ATOMS: atom_id res chain seq x y z
N MET A 1 -20.43 -1.89 -3.92
CA MET A 1 -19.16 -1.68 -3.20
C MET A 1 -18.07 -2.17 -4.13
N ASN A 2 -17.34 -1.24 -4.75
CA ASN A 2 -16.30 -1.55 -5.71
C ASN A 2 -15.08 -2.01 -4.91
N GLY A 3 -14.71 -3.28 -5.03
CA GLY A 3 -13.64 -3.90 -4.26
C GLY A 3 -12.64 -4.61 -5.17
N MET A 4 -11.37 -4.50 -4.80
CA MET A 4 -10.22 -5.05 -5.51
C MET A 4 -9.95 -6.48 -5.05
N ASN A 5 -9.90 -7.47 -5.95
CA ASN A 5 -9.43 -8.80 -5.60
C ASN A 5 -7.90 -8.85 -5.69
N LEU A 6 -7.24 -8.87 -4.53
CA LEU A 6 -5.77 -8.79 -4.39
C LEU A 6 -5.04 -10.08 -4.80
N LEU A 7 -5.76 -11.17 -5.10
CA LEU A 7 -5.14 -12.42 -5.61
C LEU A 7 -5.11 -12.50 -7.14
N ASN A 8 -5.90 -11.68 -7.85
CA ASN A 8 -5.97 -11.69 -9.33
C ASN A 8 -6.05 -10.30 -9.99
N GLY A 9 -5.97 -9.21 -9.22
CA GLY A 9 -5.81 -7.84 -9.72
C GLY A 9 -7.06 -7.16 -10.30
N THR A 10 -8.23 -7.79 -10.31
CA THR A 10 -9.43 -7.16 -10.87
C THR A 10 -10.13 -6.28 -9.83
N TYR A 11 -10.25 -4.98 -10.12
CA TYR A 11 -11.26 -4.09 -9.51
C TYR A 11 -12.62 -4.34 -10.18
N GLN A 12 -13.74 -3.95 -9.55
CA GLN A 12 -15.07 -3.92 -10.20
C GLN A 12 -15.80 -2.59 -10.03
N THR A 13 -16.08 -1.88 -11.14
CA THR A 13 -17.01 -0.77 -11.34
C THR A 13 -17.17 -0.50 -12.85
N GLY A 14 -18.40 -0.46 -13.34
CA GLY A 14 -18.71 -0.04 -14.73
C GLY A 14 -18.67 -1.10 -15.83
N GLY A 15 -18.36 -2.37 -15.52
CA GLY A 15 -18.73 -3.50 -16.38
C GLY A 15 -17.75 -3.91 -17.50
N VAL A 16 -16.65 -3.21 -17.76
CA VAL A 16 -15.58 -3.74 -18.63
C VAL A 16 -14.22 -3.47 -17.99
N TYR A 17 -13.77 -4.47 -17.25
CA TYR A 17 -12.35 -4.71 -17.04
C TYR A 17 -11.92 -5.51 -18.25
N ASP A 18 -10.77 -5.23 -18.83
CA ASP A 18 -10.17 -6.23 -19.70
C ASP A 18 -9.86 -7.47 -18.84
N GLN A 19 -10.83 -8.38 -18.81
CA GLN A 19 -10.80 -9.67 -18.14
C GLN A 19 -10.35 -10.76 -19.10
N VAL A 20 -10.04 -10.39 -20.35
CA VAL A 20 -9.72 -11.37 -21.38
C VAL A 20 -8.23 -11.65 -21.28
N GLN A 21 -7.89 -12.94 -21.36
CA GLN A 21 -6.49 -13.34 -21.31
C GLN A 21 -5.77 -12.69 -22.49
N PRO A 22 -4.52 -12.22 -22.34
CA PRO A 22 -3.77 -11.65 -23.45
C PRO A 22 -3.85 -12.58 -24.66
N GLY A 23 -4.29 -12.06 -25.82
CA GLY A 23 -4.43 -12.84 -27.06
C GLY A 23 -5.84 -13.32 -27.42
N THR A 24 -6.88 -12.66 -26.90
CA THR A 24 -8.27 -12.87 -27.31
C THR A 24 -8.91 -11.57 -27.73
N TYR A 25 -9.67 -11.55 -28.82
CA TYR A 25 -10.40 -10.36 -29.27
C TYR A 25 -11.38 -9.86 -28.18
N ASP A 26 -11.48 -8.54 -28.01
CA ASP A 26 -12.48 -7.95 -27.11
C ASP A 26 -13.92 -8.29 -27.57
N GLU A 27 -14.92 -8.00 -26.72
CA GLU A 27 -16.33 -8.23 -27.05
C GLU A 27 -16.82 -7.47 -28.30
N ASN A 28 -16.02 -6.53 -28.82
CA ASN A 28 -16.28 -5.70 -29.99
C ASN A 28 -15.47 -6.12 -31.23
N GLY A 29 -14.67 -7.19 -31.14
CA GLY A 29 -13.84 -7.71 -32.25
C GLY A 29 -12.59 -6.89 -32.55
N ASN A 30 -12.21 -5.94 -31.68
CA ASN A 30 -10.91 -5.29 -31.76
C ASN A 30 -9.85 -6.28 -31.26
N ALA A 31 -8.66 -6.20 -31.84
CA ALA A 31 -7.51 -6.85 -31.25
C ALA A 31 -7.31 -6.25 -29.85
N ASP A 32 -7.44 -7.08 -28.82
CA ASP A 32 -6.84 -6.84 -27.52
C ASP A 32 -5.36 -6.47 -27.74
N ASP A 33 -4.81 -5.54 -26.94
CA ASP A 33 -3.47 -4.95 -27.09
C ASP A 33 -2.34 -6.00 -27.00
N LEU A 34 -2.68 -7.30 -26.89
CA LEU A 34 -1.78 -8.42 -26.71
C LEU A 34 -0.91 -8.25 -25.45
N ARG A 35 -1.31 -7.39 -24.51
CA ARG A 35 -0.59 -7.08 -23.28
C ARG A 35 -1.55 -7.19 -22.10
N GLY A 36 -1.13 -7.86 -21.04
CA GLY A 36 -1.86 -7.81 -19.77
C GLY A 36 -1.57 -6.50 -19.06
N HIS A 37 -2.58 -5.88 -18.44
CA HIS A 37 -2.42 -4.70 -17.61
C HIS A 37 -2.61 -5.05 -16.13
N TRP A 38 -1.69 -4.59 -15.29
CA TRP A 38 -1.77 -4.75 -13.83
C TRP A 38 -1.66 -3.40 -13.14
N ARG A 39 -2.51 -3.22 -12.14
CA ARG A 39 -2.48 -2.05 -11.29
C ARG A 39 -2.27 -2.44 -9.83
N ILE A 40 -1.32 -1.77 -9.19
CA ILE A 40 -1.00 -1.97 -7.78
C ILE A 40 -1.26 -0.67 -7.04
N GLN A 41 -1.94 -0.77 -5.90
CA GLN A 41 -2.11 0.34 -4.98
C GLN A 41 -0.80 0.58 -4.22
N ILE A 42 -0.23 1.79 -4.36
CA ILE A 42 1.03 2.18 -3.70
C ILE A 42 0.89 3.43 -2.82
N GLY A 43 -0.28 4.08 -2.80
CA GLY A 43 -0.59 5.23 -1.96
C GLY A 43 -1.79 5.00 -1.03
N ALA A 44 -2.10 6.01 -0.22
CA ALA A 44 -3.17 5.95 0.76
C ALA A 44 -4.56 6.25 0.17
N ASP A 45 -4.61 7.01 -0.94
CA ASP A 45 -5.85 7.47 -1.56
C ASP A 45 -6.27 6.55 -2.71
N ASN A 46 -7.56 6.49 -3.02
CA ASN A 46 -8.09 5.67 -4.12
C ASN A 46 -8.06 6.37 -5.48
N ASP A 47 -7.16 7.33 -5.66
CA ASP A 47 -6.97 8.07 -6.92
C ASP A 47 -5.84 7.48 -7.76
N VAL A 48 -5.80 7.84 -9.05
CA VAL A 48 -4.83 7.34 -10.03
C VAL A 48 -3.39 7.63 -9.63
N ASP A 49 -3.11 8.75 -8.97
CA ASP A 49 -1.76 9.11 -8.52
C ASP A 49 -1.24 8.20 -7.40
N SER A 50 -2.13 7.51 -6.69
CA SER A 50 -1.80 6.53 -5.65
C SER A 50 -1.73 5.09 -6.18
N GLN A 51 -1.84 4.92 -7.50
CA GLN A 51 -1.82 3.63 -8.16
C GLN A 51 -0.68 3.60 -9.18
N HIS A 52 0.01 2.47 -9.25
CA HIS A 52 1.02 2.21 -10.27
C HIS A 52 0.48 1.18 -11.26
N GLU A 53 0.49 1.51 -12.54
CA GLU A 53 0.08 0.62 -13.62
C GLU A 53 1.28 0.21 -14.47
N PHE A 54 1.36 -1.07 -14.81
CA PHE A 54 2.34 -1.61 -15.76
C PHE A 54 1.69 -2.69 -16.63
N SER A 55 2.26 -2.92 -17.81
CA SER A 55 1.75 -3.94 -18.74
C SER A 55 2.83 -4.88 -19.23
N ILE A 56 2.48 -6.15 -19.41
CA ILE A 56 3.39 -7.22 -19.87
C ILE A 56 2.83 -7.83 -21.13
N MET A 57 3.67 -7.96 -22.15
CA MET A 57 3.30 -8.60 -23.41
C MET A 57 2.85 -10.05 -23.26
N ASN A 58 2.02 -10.50 -24.19
CA ASN A 58 1.76 -11.89 -24.46
C ASN A 58 2.95 -12.51 -25.19
N ALA A 59 3.73 -13.35 -24.51
CA ALA A 59 4.88 -14.04 -25.10
C ALA A 59 4.53 -15.38 -25.78
N THR A 60 3.28 -15.58 -26.21
CA THR A 60 2.87 -16.75 -27.00
C THR A 60 3.24 -16.59 -28.48
N ASP A 61 3.06 -17.65 -29.28
CA ASP A 61 3.30 -17.63 -30.73
C ASP A 61 2.44 -16.58 -31.46
N VAL A 62 1.23 -16.33 -30.98
CA VAL A 62 0.35 -15.25 -31.49
C VAL A 62 0.84 -13.87 -31.05
N GLY A 63 1.16 -13.69 -29.77
CA GLY A 63 1.61 -12.39 -29.25
C GLY A 63 2.99 -11.95 -29.75
N LEU A 64 3.83 -12.91 -30.16
CA LEU A 64 5.12 -12.68 -30.81
C LEU A 64 5.03 -12.61 -32.35
N GLY A 65 3.84 -12.80 -32.95
CA GLY A 65 3.67 -12.77 -34.41
C GLY A 65 4.34 -13.91 -35.17
N ILE A 66 4.72 -15.00 -34.50
CA ILE A 66 5.44 -16.15 -35.10
C ILE A 66 4.53 -17.34 -35.42
N LYS A 67 3.21 -17.19 -35.26
CA LYS A 67 2.25 -18.30 -35.38
C LYS A 67 2.25 -19.00 -36.74
N ASP A 68 2.30 -18.20 -37.81
CA ASP A 68 2.16 -18.67 -39.19
C ASP A 68 3.53 -18.90 -39.88
N ASN A 69 4.62 -18.83 -39.12
CA ASN A 69 5.96 -19.06 -39.65
C ASN A 69 6.14 -20.52 -40.05
N ASP A 70 6.71 -20.71 -41.24
CA ASP A 70 6.90 -22.01 -41.88
C ASP A 70 8.30 -22.09 -42.48
N VAL A 71 8.90 -23.29 -42.50
CA VAL A 71 10.27 -23.57 -42.95
C VAL A 71 10.27 -24.52 -44.17
N LEU A 72 9.10 -24.81 -44.76
CA LEU A 72 8.97 -25.74 -45.88
C LEU A 72 9.64 -25.27 -47.20
N THR A 73 9.95 -23.97 -47.34
CA THR A 73 10.70 -23.44 -48.50
C THR A 73 11.83 -22.52 -48.05
N VAL A 74 12.84 -22.32 -48.91
CA VAL A 74 13.98 -21.44 -48.61
C VAL A 74 13.53 -19.99 -48.33
N ASP A 75 12.55 -19.49 -49.07
CA ASP A 75 12.06 -18.12 -48.87
C ASP A 75 11.25 -17.97 -47.58
N LYS A 76 10.42 -18.97 -47.25
CA LYS A 76 9.69 -18.99 -45.98
C LYS A 76 10.63 -19.13 -44.78
N ALA A 77 11.67 -19.97 -44.90
CA ALA A 77 12.69 -20.10 -43.88
C ALA A 77 13.44 -18.78 -43.61
N ARG A 78 13.75 -18.01 -44.65
CA ARG A 78 14.36 -16.67 -44.49
C ARG A 78 13.42 -15.71 -43.75
N THR A 79 12.15 -15.72 -44.11
CA THR A 79 11.13 -14.88 -43.45
C THR A 79 10.94 -15.28 -41.99
N ALA A 80 10.91 -16.59 -41.70
CA ALA A 80 10.79 -17.11 -40.34
C ALA A 80 11.98 -16.72 -39.45
N VAL A 81 13.21 -16.70 -39.99
CA VAL A 81 14.39 -16.22 -39.24
C VAL A 81 14.23 -14.76 -38.87
N THR A 82 13.85 -13.89 -39.82
CA THR A 82 13.63 -12.47 -39.53
C THR A 82 12.55 -12.25 -38.46
N ALA A 83 11.42 -12.95 -38.57
CA ALA A 83 10.36 -12.85 -37.58
C ALA A 83 10.78 -13.38 -36.19
N LEU A 84 11.65 -14.40 -36.12
CA LEU A 84 12.21 -14.88 -34.86
C LEU A 84 13.20 -13.87 -34.25
N ASP A 85 14.02 -13.20 -35.06
CA ASP A 85 14.93 -12.16 -34.60
C ASP A 85 14.12 -10.98 -33.98
N GLU A 86 13.06 -10.54 -34.65
CA GLU A 86 12.15 -9.51 -34.14
C GLU A 86 11.47 -9.96 -32.84
N ALA A 87 10.97 -11.19 -32.77
CA ALA A 87 10.37 -11.74 -31.57
C ALA A 87 11.35 -11.81 -30.37
N ILE A 88 12.63 -12.14 -30.63
CA ILE A 88 13.67 -12.13 -29.60
C ILE A 88 13.94 -10.72 -29.09
N ASP A 89 14.01 -9.74 -30.00
CA ASP A 89 14.21 -8.34 -29.63
C ASP A 89 13.05 -7.80 -28.80
N GLU A 90 11.81 -8.14 -29.15
CA GLU A 90 10.61 -7.77 -28.38
C GLU A 90 10.67 -8.34 -26.96
N VAL A 91 11.00 -9.63 -26.81
CA VAL A 91 11.16 -10.27 -25.48
C VAL A 91 12.27 -9.61 -24.66
N ASN A 92 13.36 -9.20 -25.31
CA ASN A 92 14.46 -8.52 -24.62
C ASN A 92 14.03 -7.13 -24.14
N TRP A 93 13.28 -6.38 -24.97
CA TRP A 93 12.67 -5.11 -24.57
C TRP A 93 11.73 -5.28 -23.38
N GLU A 94 10.86 -6.27 -23.44
CA GLU A 94 9.93 -6.57 -22.35
C GLU A 94 10.66 -6.89 -21.04
N ARG A 95 11.71 -7.71 -21.09
CA ARG A 95 12.53 -8.02 -19.90
C ARG A 95 13.20 -6.78 -19.32
N SER A 96 13.65 -5.87 -20.18
CA SER A 96 14.24 -4.59 -19.77
C SER A 96 13.19 -3.69 -19.11
N TYR A 97 12.00 -3.61 -19.69
CA TYR A 97 10.85 -2.91 -19.14
C TYR A 97 10.48 -3.45 -17.76
N ILE A 98 10.25 -4.76 -17.63
CA ILE A 98 9.94 -5.41 -16.35
C ILE A 98 11.05 -5.15 -15.31
N GLY A 99 12.32 -5.22 -15.70
CA GLY A 99 13.43 -4.88 -14.81
C GLY A 99 13.37 -3.43 -14.32
N SER A 100 12.99 -2.49 -15.17
CA SER A 100 12.81 -1.09 -14.78
C SER A 100 11.63 -0.89 -13.82
N GLU A 101 10.53 -1.60 -14.04
CA GLU A 101 9.34 -1.56 -13.18
C GLU A 101 9.63 -2.20 -11.81
N GLN A 102 10.38 -3.30 -11.76
CA GLN A 102 10.87 -3.88 -10.51
C GLN A 102 11.73 -2.88 -9.71
N ASN A 103 12.61 -2.12 -10.38
CA ASN A 103 13.43 -1.10 -9.72
C ASN A 103 12.56 0.03 -9.13
N LYS A 104 11.55 0.51 -9.88
CA LYS A 104 10.60 1.51 -9.37
C LYS A 104 9.82 0.99 -8.17
N LEU A 105 9.34 -0.25 -8.22
CA LEU A 105 8.62 -0.87 -7.11
C LEU A 105 9.51 -1.04 -5.88
N GLN A 106 10.77 -1.44 -6.06
CA GLN A 106 11.74 -1.55 -4.96
C GLN A 106 12.02 -0.18 -4.30
N PHE A 107 12.16 0.88 -5.11
CA PHE A 107 12.32 2.25 -4.60
C PHE A 107 11.07 2.71 -3.84
N THR A 108 9.89 2.51 -4.43
CA THR A 108 8.61 2.86 -3.83
C THR A 108 8.42 2.14 -2.50
N MET A 109 8.69 0.82 -2.47
CA MET A 109 8.64 0.01 -1.25
C MET A 109 9.58 0.55 -0.15
N SER A 110 10.80 0.93 -0.51
CA SER A 110 11.75 1.52 0.44
C SER A 110 11.25 2.86 0.98
N ASN A 111 10.65 3.69 0.13
CA ASN A 111 10.09 4.99 0.52
C ASN A 111 8.88 4.80 1.46
N LEU A 112 7.96 3.90 1.10
CA LEU A 112 6.79 3.56 1.92
C LEU A 112 7.20 3.01 3.28
N THR A 113 8.19 2.11 3.32
CA THR A 113 8.71 1.58 4.58
C THR A 113 9.27 2.68 5.48
N SER A 114 10.03 3.63 4.93
CA SER A 114 10.54 4.77 5.69
C SER A 114 9.43 5.69 6.19
N THR A 115 8.39 5.90 5.38
CA THR A 115 7.22 6.70 5.74
C THR A 115 6.43 6.03 6.86
N VAL A 116 6.17 4.73 6.75
CA VAL A 116 5.50 3.93 7.79
C VAL A 116 6.28 4.01 9.10
N ASN A 117 7.60 3.80 9.09
CA ASN A 117 8.41 3.92 10.31
C ASN A 117 8.35 5.32 10.94
N SER A 118 8.29 6.37 10.12
CA SER A 118 8.17 7.75 10.59
C SER A 118 6.80 8.01 11.22
N ILE A 119 5.73 7.48 10.63
CA ILE A 119 4.36 7.57 11.15
C ILE A 119 4.22 6.78 12.46
N GLU A 120 4.73 5.55 12.52
CA GLU A 120 4.70 4.73 13.73
C GLU A 120 5.49 5.38 14.88
N THR A 121 6.64 5.99 14.59
CA THR A 121 7.42 6.73 15.59
C THR A 121 6.65 7.96 16.09
N ALA A 122 6.05 8.74 15.18
CA ALA A 122 5.23 9.88 15.55
C ALA A 122 4.02 9.46 16.40
N ARG A 123 3.39 8.35 16.05
CA ARG A 123 2.27 7.76 16.80
C ARG A 123 2.70 7.32 18.20
N SER A 124 3.83 6.61 18.32
CA SER A 124 4.39 6.22 19.63
C SER A 124 4.65 7.44 20.51
N ASN A 125 5.23 8.51 19.97
CA ASN A 125 5.47 9.74 20.71
C ASN A 125 4.16 10.41 21.18
N ILE A 126 3.12 10.39 20.37
CA ILE A 126 1.81 10.94 20.76
C ILE A 126 1.20 10.10 21.88
N GLU A 127 1.14 8.77 21.71
CA GLU A 127 0.61 7.86 22.71
C GLU A 127 1.38 7.99 24.05
N ASP A 128 2.71 8.06 24.02
CA ASP A 128 3.54 8.23 25.21
C ASP A 128 3.33 9.58 25.91
N VAL A 129 3.17 10.68 25.16
CA VAL A 129 2.87 12.00 25.72
C VAL A 129 1.48 12.02 26.37
N ASP A 130 0.49 11.42 25.72
CA ASP A 130 -0.87 11.34 26.24
C ASP A 130 -0.91 10.50 27.54
N TYR A 131 -0.20 9.36 27.58
CA TYR A 131 -0.06 8.57 28.82
C TYR A 131 0.68 9.33 29.92
N ALA A 132 1.74 10.07 29.60
CA ALA A 132 2.46 10.87 30.58
C ALA A 132 1.59 11.99 31.18
N LEU A 133 0.73 12.62 30.37
CA LEU A 133 -0.24 13.61 30.83
C LEU A 133 -1.28 13.00 31.77
N GLU A 134 -1.88 11.86 31.39
CA GLU A 134 -2.86 11.16 32.24
C GLU A 134 -2.24 10.72 33.57
N MET A 135 -1.01 10.19 33.55
CA MET A 135 -0.27 9.82 34.75
C MET A 135 0.08 11.03 35.63
N SER A 136 0.44 12.17 35.04
CA SER A 136 0.70 13.41 35.77
C SER A 136 -0.57 13.95 36.43
N GLU A 137 -1.70 13.92 35.72
CA GLU A 137 -3.01 14.31 36.25
C GLU A 137 -3.46 13.36 37.37
N LEU A 138 -3.29 12.04 37.18
CA LEU A 138 -3.54 11.03 38.21
C LEU A 138 -2.68 11.28 39.46
N ALA A 139 -1.37 11.51 39.29
CA ALA A 139 -0.46 11.80 40.38
C ALA A 139 -0.84 13.11 41.11
N LYS A 140 -1.17 14.17 40.37
CA LYS A 140 -1.67 15.43 40.94
C LYS A 140 -2.96 15.21 41.73
N ASN A 141 -3.91 14.43 41.20
CA ASN A 141 -5.15 14.11 41.90
C ASN A 141 -4.90 13.29 43.16
N GLN A 142 -3.99 12.31 43.13
CA GLN A 142 -3.57 11.57 44.33
C GLN A 142 -2.90 12.48 45.36
N ILE A 143 -2.03 13.41 44.92
CA ILE A 143 -1.38 14.43 45.76
C ILE A 143 -2.39 15.44 46.30
N LEU A 144 -3.55 15.67 45.70
CA LEU A 144 -4.58 16.56 46.26
C LEU A 144 -5.48 15.83 47.27
N VAL A 145 -5.83 14.57 46.99
CA VAL A 145 -6.75 13.78 47.84
C VAL A 145 -6.08 13.31 49.14
N GLN A 146 -4.81 12.92 49.12
CA GLN A 146 -4.08 12.45 50.31
C GLN A 146 -3.85 13.52 51.39
N PRO A 147 -3.41 14.76 51.09
CA PRO A 147 -3.36 15.83 52.08
C PRO A 147 -4.75 16.42 52.34
N GLY A 148 -5.74 16.30 51.46
CA GLY A 148 -7.11 16.71 51.76
C GLY A 148 -7.69 15.98 52.99
N THR A 149 -7.45 14.67 53.12
CA THR A 149 -7.87 13.89 54.29
C THR A 149 -7.00 14.14 55.52
N ALA A 150 -5.68 14.29 55.36
CA ALA A 150 -4.77 14.63 56.46
C ALA A 150 -4.98 16.08 56.98
N MET A 151 -5.26 17.04 56.11
CA MET A 151 -5.58 18.43 56.48
C MET A 151 -6.97 18.54 57.10
N LEU A 152 -7.97 17.76 56.67
CA LEU A 152 -9.25 17.66 57.38
C LEU A 152 -9.06 17.11 58.80
N ALA A 153 -8.22 16.09 58.97
CA ALA A 153 -7.90 15.55 60.30
C ALA A 153 -7.15 16.59 61.17
N GLN A 154 -6.17 17.29 60.60
CA GLN A 154 -5.42 18.34 61.30
C GLN A 154 -6.30 19.55 61.65
N ALA A 155 -7.18 20.00 60.75
CA ALA A 155 -8.11 21.10 60.99
C ALA A 155 -9.15 20.76 62.07
N ASN A 156 -9.61 19.50 62.13
CA ASN A 156 -10.48 19.03 63.20
C ASN A 156 -9.76 19.00 64.56
N MET A 157 -8.49 18.58 64.61
CA MET A 157 -7.70 18.61 65.86
C MET A 157 -7.37 20.03 66.32
N VAL A 158 -7.09 20.95 65.38
CA VAL A 158 -6.86 22.37 65.70
C VAL A 158 -8.15 23.02 66.22
N SER A 159 -9.31 22.72 65.62
CA SER A 159 -10.60 23.24 66.09
C SER A 159 -10.94 22.76 67.52
N GLN A 160 -10.61 21.52 67.86
CA GLN A 160 -10.81 21.01 69.22
C GLN A 160 -9.88 21.65 70.26
N ASN A 161 -8.63 21.95 69.88
CA ASN A 161 -7.69 22.68 70.75
C ASN A 161 -8.14 24.13 70.99
N ILE A 162 -8.71 24.80 69.98
CA ILE A 162 -9.25 26.16 70.15
C ILE A 162 -10.46 26.16 71.08
N LEU A 163 -11.35 25.16 70.99
CA LEU A 163 -12.47 25.04 71.92
C LEU A 163 -12.00 24.85 73.37
N GLN A 164 -10.92 24.09 73.61
CA GLN A 164 -10.33 23.94 74.94
C GLN A 164 -9.75 25.26 75.49
N LEU A 165 -9.24 26.13 74.61
CA LEU A 165 -8.72 27.46 74.97
C LEU A 165 -9.82 28.51 75.19
N LEU A 166 -11.03 28.30 74.68
CA LEU A 166 -12.19 29.18 74.91
C LEU A 166 -13.06 28.75 76.09
N SER A 167 -12.89 27.51 76.57
CA SER A 167 -13.57 26.97 77.75
C SER A 167 -12.79 27.14 79.06
N ASN A 168 -11.62 27.79 79.01
CA ASN A 168 -10.80 28.22 80.16
C ASN A 168 -10.74 29.75 80.21
#